data_AF-A0A2N7TFA3-F1
#
_entry.id   AF-A0A2N7TFA3-F1
#
_cell.length_a   1.000
_cell.length_b   1.000
_cell.length_c   1.000
_cell.angle_alpha   90.00
_cell.angle_beta   90.00
_cell.angle_gamma   90.00
#
_symmetry.space_group_name_H-M   'P 1'
#
loop_
_entity.id
_entity.type
_entity.pdbx_description
1 polymer ?
#
loop_
_entity_poly.entity_id
_entity_poly.type
_entity_poly.pdbx_seq_one_letter_code
_entity_poly.pdbx_strand_id
1 'polypeptide(L)'
;MPIATFRGERSVAEVVDKLYVKLTPRQRETVEAAILKANPRLRDIGNLRDGTILHVPDLPKLRAKTRTNRTLENPVTQVAVTLVDDLDGYGRRLAERVRVDQQDAKAQLTLLKSARFKAALGGAPHLQELAEQAARAIEARSKTIKERQGTLETALKRALADLEEMKR
;
A
#
# COMPACT_ATOMS: atom_id res chain seq x y z
N MET A 1 26.54 -8.39 -7.75
CA MET A 1 25.98 -9.26 -6.70
C MET A 1 24.46 -9.26 -6.83
N PRO A 2 23.81 -10.43 -6.85
CA PRO A 2 22.34 -10.49 -6.89
C PRO A 2 21.75 -9.92 -5.59
N ILE A 3 20.66 -9.15 -5.73
CA ILE A 3 19.87 -8.61 -4.62
C ILE A 3 18.45 -9.20 -4.68
N ALA A 4 17.84 -9.38 -3.52
CA ALA A 4 16.47 -9.84 -3.35
C ALA A 4 15.76 -8.98 -2.31
N THR A 5 14.43 -8.96 -2.30
CA THR A 5 13.65 -8.26 -1.28
C THR A 5 13.10 -9.25 -0.26
N PHE A 6 13.16 -8.85 1.02
CA PHE A 6 12.48 -9.53 2.12
C PHE A 6 10.97 -9.33 1.98
N ARG A 7 10.19 -10.41 2.08
CA ARG A 7 8.73 -10.41 1.87
C ARG A 7 7.97 -10.95 3.09
N GLY A 8 8.53 -10.78 4.28
CA GLY A 8 7.92 -11.26 5.52
C GLY A 8 8.17 -12.74 5.80
N GLU A 9 9.29 -13.29 5.32
CA GLU A 9 9.68 -14.67 5.64
C GLU A 9 9.83 -14.87 7.16
N ARG A 10 9.30 -15.99 7.67
CA ARG A 10 9.25 -16.26 9.12
C ARG A 10 10.57 -16.79 9.67
N SER A 11 11.44 -17.29 8.80
CA SER A 11 12.73 -17.86 9.18
C SER A 11 13.77 -17.69 8.08
N VAL A 12 15.04 -17.74 8.47
CA VAL A 12 16.18 -17.72 7.53
C VAL A 12 16.13 -18.93 6.59
N ALA A 13 15.64 -20.08 7.06
CA ALA A 13 15.44 -21.27 6.23
C ALA A 13 14.43 -21.01 5.09
N GLU A 14 13.35 -20.29 5.37
CA GLU A 14 12.34 -19.91 4.37
C GLU A 14 12.93 -18.94 3.33
N VAL A 15 13.75 -17.98 3.77
CA VAL A 15 14.51 -17.09 2.88
C VAL A 15 15.43 -17.92 1.96
N VAL A 16 16.16 -18.89 2.51
CA VAL A 16 17.07 -19.75 1.76
C VAL A 16 16.35 -20.62 0.74
N ASP A 17 15.24 -21.25 1.12
CA ASP A 17 14.43 -22.08 0.24
C ASP A 17 13.77 -21.27 -0.89
N LYS A 18 13.43 -19.99 -0.65
CA LYS A 18 12.99 -19.07 -1.71
C LYS A 18 14.11 -18.65 -2.64
N LEU A 19 15.35 -18.50 -2.15
CA LEU A 19 16.49 -18.01 -2.93
C LEU A 19 17.24 -19.09 -3.71
N TYR A 20 17.14 -20.37 -3.34
CA TYR A 20 17.88 -21.47 -3.96
C TYR A 20 16.95 -22.64 -4.35
N VAL A 21 17.24 -23.36 -5.44
CA VAL A 21 16.48 -24.57 -5.85
C VAL A 21 17.21 -25.80 -5.35
N LYS A 22 16.47 -26.82 -4.86
CA LYS A 22 16.99 -28.18 -4.63
C LYS A 22 18.27 -28.20 -3.77
N LEU A 23 18.23 -27.59 -2.60
CA LEU A 23 19.31 -27.69 -1.62
C LEU A 23 19.23 -29.04 -0.88
N THR A 24 20.37 -29.71 -0.72
CA THR A 24 20.50 -30.80 0.26
C THR A 24 20.64 -30.23 1.67
N PRO A 25 20.37 -31.00 2.74
CA PRO A 25 20.46 -30.50 4.12
C PRO A 25 21.81 -29.85 4.47
N ARG A 26 22.93 -30.47 4.04
CA ARG A 26 24.28 -29.92 4.25
C ARG A 26 24.54 -28.62 3.47
N GLN A 27 23.92 -28.47 2.31
CA GLN A 27 24.03 -27.25 1.51
C GLN A 27 23.16 -26.14 2.10
N ARG A 28 22.00 -26.47 2.67
CA ARG A 28 21.13 -25.51 3.34
C ARG A 28 21.85 -24.82 4.50
N GLU A 29 22.49 -25.57 5.40
CA GLU A 29 23.27 -25.00 6.52
C GLU A 29 24.39 -24.06 6.03
N THR A 30 25.08 -24.45 4.95
CA THR A 30 26.15 -23.64 4.34
C THR A 30 25.61 -22.33 3.76
N VAL A 31 24.43 -22.38 3.11
CA VAL A 31 23.78 -21.20 2.53
C VAL A 31 23.21 -20.30 3.61
N GLU A 32 22.58 -20.85 4.65
CA GLU A 32 22.06 -20.09 5.79
C GLU A 32 23.18 -19.29 6.46
N ALA A 33 24.33 -19.92 6.73
CA ALA A 33 25.50 -19.25 7.29
C ALA A 33 26.03 -18.14 6.36
N ALA A 34 26.10 -18.41 5.06
CA ALA A 34 26.54 -17.42 4.07
C ALA A 34 25.57 -16.23 3.94
N ILE A 35 24.26 -16.48 3.96
CA ILE A 35 23.22 -15.46 3.91
C ILE A 35 23.23 -14.61 5.19
N LEU A 36 23.36 -15.23 6.36
CA LEU A 36 23.47 -14.50 7.63
C LEU A 36 24.74 -13.65 7.70
N LYS A 37 25.84 -14.13 7.12
CA LYS A 37 27.08 -13.35 7.01
C LYS A 37 26.92 -12.15 6.08
N ALA A 38 26.22 -12.32 4.96
CA ALA A 38 25.94 -11.24 4.01
C ALA A 38 24.86 -10.27 4.51
N ASN A 39 23.94 -10.73 5.36
CA ASN A 39 22.81 -9.96 5.88
C ASN A 39 22.64 -10.16 7.39
N PRO A 40 23.47 -9.50 8.22
CA PRO A 40 23.41 -9.66 9.67
C PRO A 40 22.03 -9.33 10.27
N ARG A 41 21.25 -8.47 9.61
CA ARG A 41 19.89 -8.07 10.02
C ARG A 41 18.89 -9.23 10.01
N LEU A 42 19.15 -10.30 9.26
CA LEU A 42 18.31 -11.51 9.24
C LEU A 42 18.33 -12.28 10.58
N ARG A 43 19.26 -11.95 11.50
CA ARG A 43 19.24 -12.50 12.86
C ARG A 43 17.97 -12.09 13.63
N ASP A 44 17.46 -10.90 13.34
CA ASP A 44 16.23 -10.35 13.94
C ASP A 44 15.11 -10.33 12.89
N ILE A 45 14.88 -11.46 12.23
CA ILE A 45 13.92 -11.57 11.11
C ILE A 45 12.50 -11.12 11.47
N GLY A 46 12.08 -11.29 12.73
CA GLY A 46 10.78 -10.82 13.21
C GLY A 46 10.62 -9.29 13.27
N ASN A 47 11.73 -8.53 13.25
CA ASN A 47 11.73 -7.07 13.28
C ASN A 47 12.05 -6.46 11.91
N LEU A 48 12.28 -7.29 10.89
CA LEU A 48 12.53 -6.83 9.54
C LEU A 48 11.23 -6.38 8.87
N ARG A 49 11.28 -5.21 8.24
CA ARG A 49 10.16 -4.70 7.46
C ARG A 49 10.16 -5.33 6.07
N ASP A 50 8.98 -5.62 5.56
CA ASP A 50 8.79 -6.02 4.17
C ASP A 50 9.41 -4.98 3.23
N GLY A 51 10.02 -5.47 2.15
CA GLY A 51 10.77 -4.64 1.20
C GLY A 51 12.25 -4.40 1.57
N THR A 52 12.74 -4.93 2.70
CA THR A 52 14.17 -4.81 3.04
C THR A 52 15.05 -5.49 1.99
N ILE A 53 16.10 -4.81 1.52
CA ILE A 53 17.04 -5.33 0.54
C ILE A 53 17.96 -6.38 1.20
N LEU A 54 18.01 -7.56 0.58
CA LEU A 54 18.86 -8.70 0.95
C LEU A 54 19.94 -8.92 -0.11
N HIS A 55 21.18 -9.05 0.34
CA HIS A 55 22.33 -9.41 -0.47
C HIS A 55 22.43 -10.92 -0.62
N VAL A 56 22.36 -11.42 -1.84
CA VAL A 56 22.47 -12.86 -2.10
C VAL A 56 23.94 -13.20 -2.38
N PRO A 57 24.61 -14.00 -1.51
CA PRO A 57 26.01 -14.36 -1.73
C PRO A 57 26.16 -15.26 -2.96
N ASP A 58 27.22 -15.04 -3.74
CA ASP A 58 27.53 -15.89 -4.88
C ASP A 58 28.30 -17.14 -4.41
N LEU A 59 27.65 -18.31 -4.47
CA LEU A 59 28.22 -19.58 -4.04
C LEU A 59 28.53 -20.45 -5.28
N PRO A 60 29.81 -20.68 -5.64
CA PRO A 60 30.20 -21.24 -6.95
C PRO A 60 29.72 -22.66 -7.22
N LYS A 61 29.33 -23.43 -6.18
CA LYS A 61 28.80 -24.80 -6.30
C LYS A 61 27.28 -24.90 -6.16
N LEU A 62 26.59 -23.80 -5.89
CA LEU A 62 25.14 -23.76 -5.66
C LEU A 62 24.49 -22.82 -6.65
N ARG A 63 23.56 -23.34 -7.45
CA ARG A 63 22.75 -22.51 -8.33
C ARG A 63 21.70 -21.81 -7.49
N ALA A 64 21.97 -20.57 -7.12
CA ALA A 64 20.92 -19.68 -6.66
C ALA A 64 19.82 -19.62 -7.72
N LYS A 65 18.55 -19.60 -7.30
CA LYS A 65 17.40 -19.35 -8.20
C LYS A 65 17.63 -18.08 -9.01
N THR A 66 18.31 -17.11 -8.39
CA THR A 66 18.76 -15.85 -8.98
C THR A 66 19.68 -16.01 -10.19
N ARG A 67 20.41 -17.12 -10.35
CA ARG A 67 21.32 -17.36 -11.49
C ARG A 67 20.70 -18.18 -12.62
N THR A 68 19.61 -18.90 -12.35
CA THR A 68 19.00 -19.83 -13.31
C THR A 68 17.69 -19.30 -13.90
N ASN A 69 17.00 -18.40 -13.19
CA ASN A 69 15.91 -17.64 -13.76
C ASN A 69 16.46 -16.37 -14.42
N ARG A 70 16.29 -16.28 -15.75
CA ARG A 70 16.22 -15.01 -16.51
C ARG A 70 15.04 -14.10 -16.06
N THR A 71 14.51 -14.34 -14.87
CA THR A 71 13.29 -13.77 -14.29
C THR A 71 13.50 -13.49 -12.80
N LEU A 72 14.70 -13.03 -12.42
CA LEU A 72 14.71 -11.93 -11.46
C LEU A 72 14.26 -10.73 -12.27
N GLU A 73 12.99 -10.35 -12.17
CA GLU A 73 12.54 -9.04 -12.61
C GLU A 73 13.58 -8.02 -12.16
N ASN A 74 14.01 -7.15 -13.07
CA ASN A 74 14.93 -6.06 -12.78
C ASN A 74 14.50 -5.43 -11.43
N PRO A 75 15.41 -5.18 -10.47
CA PRO A 75 15.03 -4.61 -9.17
C PRO A 75 14.20 -3.33 -9.34
N VAL A 76 14.40 -2.58 -10.42
CA VAL A 76 13.55 -1.45 -10.82
C VAL A 76 12.12 -1.90 -11.13
N THR A 77 11.95 -2.97 -11.91
CA THR A 77 10.64 -3.58 -12.20
C THR A 77 9.95 -4.10 -10.94
N GLN A 78 10.67 -4.74 -10.01
CA GLN A 78 10.07 -5.24 -8.75
C GLN A 78 9.57 -4.09 -7.86
N VAL A 79 10.36 -3.01 -7.76
CA VAL A 79 9.98 -1.79 -7.04
C VAL A 79 8.79 -1.12 -7.74
N ALA A 80 8.80 -1.05 -9.07
CA ALA A 80 7.70 -0.48 -9.86
C ALA A 80 6.40 -1.29 -9.69
N VAL A 81 6.45 -2.62 -9.67
CA VAL A 81 5.29 -3.48 -9.42
C VAL A 81 4.72 -3.24 -8.02
N THR A 82 5.59 -3.20 -7.00
CA THR A 82 5.17 -2.96 -5.61
C THR A 82 4.53 -1.57 -5.46
N LEU A 83 5.13 -0.54 -6.05
CA LEU A 83 4.58 0.83 -6.05
C LEU A 83 3.23 0.90 -6.76
N VAL A 84 3.06 0.19 -7.88
CA VAL A 84 1.78 0.12 -8.59
C VAL A 84 0.71 -0.50 -7.70
N ASP A 85 1.00 -1.63 -7.06
CA ASP A 85 0.05 -2.32 -6.17
C ASP A 85 -0.32 -1.44 -4.95
N ASP A 86 0.66 -0.75 -4.37
CA ASP A 86 0.45 0.14 -3.22
C ASP A 86 -0.38 1.38 -3.60
N LEU A 87 -0.09 2.00 -4.74
CA LEU A 87 -0.82 3.16 -5.25
C LEU A 87 -2.25 2.80 -5.65
N ASP A 88 -2.46 1.64 -6.29
CA ASP A 88 -3.79 1.16 -6.62
C ASP A 88 -4.59 0.83 -5.36
N GLY A 89 -3.97 0.13 -4.40
CA GLY A 89 -4.56 -0.13 -3.08
C GLY A 89 -4.93 1.16 -2.33
N TYR A 90 -4.09 2.18 -2.41
CA TYR A 90 -4.39 3.51 -1.86
C TYR A 90 -5.57 4.17 -2.58
N GLY A 91 -5.59 4.14 -3.92
CA GLY A 91 -6.67 4.68 -4.73
C GLY A 91 -8.04 4.08 -4.38
N ARG A 92 -8.11 2.75 -4.23
CA ARG A 92 -9.33 2.05 -3.82
C ARG A 92 -9.81 2.47 -2.43
N ARG A 93 -8.90 2.57 -1.45
CA ARG A 93 -9.23 3.01 -0.08
C ARG A 93 -9.70 4.47 -0.05
N LEU A 94 -9.08 5.33 -0.86
CA LEU A 94 -9.49 6.73 -0.98
C LEU A 94 -10.90 6.84 -1.57
N ALA A 95 -11.17 6.12 -2.67
CA ALA A 95 -12.49 6.11 -3.30
C ALA A 95 -13.59 5.63 -2.33
N GLU A 96 -13.32 4.57 -1.56
CA GLU A 96 -14.27 4.05 -0.58
C GLU A 96 -14.53 5.05 0.55
N ARG A 97 -13.50 5.70 1.09
CA ARG A 97 -13.68 6.75 2.10
C ARG A 97 -14.51 7.92 1.57
N VAL A 98 -14.24 8.37 0.36
CA VAL A 98 -15.02 9.45 -0.25
C VAL A 98 -16.47 9.04 -0.47
N ARG A 99 -16.72 7.79 -0.87
CA ARG A 99 -18.08 7.24 -1.00
C ARG A 99 -18.83 7.28 0.33
N VAL A 100 -18.19 6.83 1.42
CA VAL A 100 -18.77 6.86 2.78
C VAL A 100 -19.03 8.30 3.23
N ASP A 101 -18.04 9.19 3.11
CA ASP A 101 -18.18 10.61 3.49
C ASP A 101 -19.32 11.30 2.72
N GLN A 102 -19.53 10.96 1.44
CA GLN A 102 -20.65 11.49 0.66
C GLN A 102 -22.01 10.95 1.12
N GLN A 103 -22.09 9.68 1.51
CA GLN A 103 -23.31 9.09 2.05
C GLN A 103 -23.67 9.74 3.39
N ASP A 104 -22.69 9.93 4.27
CA ASP A 104 -22.86 10.58 5.56
C ASP A 104 -23.29 12.04 5.40
N ALA A 105 -22.62 12.79 4.52
CA ALA A 105 -23.00 14.17 4.21
C ALA A 105 -24.44 14.27 3.68
N LYS A 106 -24.86 13.32 2.82
CA LYS A 106 -26.23 13.26 2.31
C LYS A 106 -27.23 12.96 3.44
N ALA A 107 -26.93 11.99 4.31
CA ALA A 107 -27.77 11.65 5.45
C ALA A 107 -27.95 12.84 6.41
N GLN A 108 -26.86 13.55 6.73
CA GLN A 108 -26.89 14.76 7.55
C GLN A 108 -27.73 15.87 6.91
N LEU A 109 -27.58 16.11 5.60
CA LEU A 109 -28.40 17.09 4.88
C LEU A 109 -29.88 16.70 4.87
N THR A 110 -30.20 15.42 4.69
CA THR A 110 -31.59 14.94 4.77
C THR A 110 -32.18 15.17 6.16
N LEU A 111 -31.41 14.92 7.23
CA LEU A 111 -31.85 15.17 8.60
C LEU A 111 -32.11 16.66 8.84
N LEU A 112 -31.16 17.53 8.48
CA LEU A 112 -31.28 18.98 8.64
C LEU A 112 -32.45 19.57 7.84
N LYS A 113 -32.75 18.99 6.67
CA LYS A 113 -33.87 19.43 5.81
C LYS A 113 -35.21 18.79 6.20
N SER A 114 -35.23 17.80 7.11
CA SER A 114 -36.45 17.08 7.47
C SER A 114 -37.47 17.96 8.18
N ALA A 115 -38.76 17.74 7.88
CA ALA A 115 -39.85 18.48 8.52
C ALA A 115 -39.86 18.28 10.05
N ARG A 116 -39.54 17.08 10.53
CA ARG A 116 -39.44 16.77 11.97
C ARG A 116 -38.34 17.58 12.66
N PHE A 117 -37.17 17.70 12.05
CA PHE A 117 -36.09 18.51 12.59
C PHE A 117 -36.44 20.00 12.58
N LYS A 118 -36.99 20.50 11.47
CA LYS A 118 -37.45 21.90 11.38
C LYS A 118 -38.55 22.23 12.40
N ALA A 119 -39.48 21.31 12.63
CA ALA A 119 -40.53 21.44 13.64
C ALA A 119 -39.95 21.43 15.07
N ALA A 120 -38.93 20.61 15.34
CA ALA A 120 -38.23 20.60 16.62
C ALA A 120 -37.48 21.91 16.91
N LEU A 121 -37.09 22.65 15.87
CA LEU A 121 -36.50 23.99 15.97
C LEU A 121 -37.55 25.11 16.10
N GLY A 122 -38.85 24.79 15.98
CA GLY A 122 -39.96 25.72 15.95
C GLY A 122 -40.07 26.51 17.25
N GLY A 123 -39.44 27.68 17.30
CA GLY A 123 -39.39 28.56 18.47
C GLY A 123 -38.00 29.14 18.77
N ALA A 124 -36.95 28.67 18.08
CA ALA A 124 -35.58 29.13 18.29
C ALA A 124 -34.94 29.60 16.97
N PRO A 125 -35.10 30.89 16.60
CA PRO A 125 -34.54 31.45 15.35
C PRO A 125 -33.02 31.25 15.23
N HIS A 126 -32.29 31.38 16.35
CA HIS A 126 -30.83 31.16 16.38
C HIS A 126 -30.43 29.72 16.04
N LEU A 127 -31.25 28.72 16.42
CA LEU A 127 -30.99 27.31 16.08
C LEU A 127 -31.33 27.01 14.61
N GLN A 128 -32.32 27.70 14.05
CA GLN A 128 -32.63 27.62 12.62
C GLN A 128 -31.47 28.17 11.79
N GLU A 129 -30.93 29.32 12.18
CA GLU A 129 -29.76 29.90 11.52
C GLU A 129 -28.54 28.97 11.62
N LEU A 130 -28.27 28.41 12.80
CA LEU A 130 -27.19 27.45 12.99
C LEU A 130 -27.37 26.19 12.12
N ALA A 131 -28.60 25.68 12.00
CA ALA A 131 -28.91 24.54 11.15
C ALA A 131 -28.69 24.84 9.66
N GLU A 132 -29.04 26.04 9.20
CA GLU A 132 -28.77 26.49 7.83
C GLU A 132 -27.27 26.65 7.57
N GLN A 133 -26.52 27.23 8.50
CA GLN A 133 -25.07 27.34 8.42
C GLN A 133 -24.41 25.95 8.37
N ALA A 134 -24.86 25.01 9.22
CA ALA A 134 -24.40 23.63 9.20
C ALA A 134 -24.70 22.96 7.85
N ALA A 135 -25.88 23.15 7.29
CA ALA A 135 -26.24 22.61 5.97
C ALA A 135 -25.31 23.14 4.86
N ARG A 136 -25.06 24.47 4.85
CA ARG A 136 -24.12 25.09 3.90
C ARG A 136 -22.70 24.56 4.06
N ALA A 137 -22.24 24.39 5.31
CA ALA A 137 -20.92 23.84 5.60
C ALA A 137 -20.77 22.38 5.12
N ILE A 138 -21.80 21.56 5.29
CA ILE A 138 -21.81 20.17 4.79
C ILE A 138 -21.80 20.14 3.26
N GLU A 139 -22.58 20.98 2.58
CA GLU A 139 -22.59 21.09 1.12
C GLU A 139 -21.22 21.55 0.58
N ALA A 140 -20.63 22.57 1.19
CA ALA A 140 -19.28 23.05 0.84
C ALA A 140 -18.22 21.97 1.03
N ARG A 141 -18.22 21.28 2.19
CA ARG A 141 -17.30 20.18 2.47
C ARG A 141 -17.45 19.04 1.46
N SER A 142 -18.69 18.66 1.13
CA SER A 142 -18.96 17.59 0.16
C SER A 142 -18.41 17.94 -1.24
N LYS A 143 -18.56 19.20 -1.66
CA LYS A 143 -17.96 19.69 -2.91
C LYS A 143 -16.43 19.63 -2.88
N THR A 144 -15.80 20.13 -1.82
CA THR A 144 -14.33 20.09 -1.66
C THR A 144 -13.79 18.67 -1.64
N ILE A 145 -14.48 17.72 -1.00
CA ILE A 145 -14.08 16.30 -1.00
C ILE A 145 -14.09 15.74 -2.43
N LYS A 146 -15.12 16.03 -3.24
CA LYS A 146 -15.18 15.61 -4.65
C LYS A 146 -14.07 16.22 -5.50
N GLU A 147 -13.82 17.51 -5.34
CA GLU A 147 -12.75 18.20 -6.07
C GLU A 147 -11.38 17.59 -5.74
N ARG A 148 -11.09 17.39 -4.45
CA ARG A 148 -9.85 16.75 -4.00
C ARG A 148 -9.74 15.31 -4.49
N GLN A 149 -10.83 14.55 -4.50
CA GLN A 149 -10.86 13.20 -5.07
C GLN A 149 -10.44 13.23 -6.54
N GLY A 150 -11.04 14.11 -7.36
CA GLY A 150 -10.70 14.21 -8.78
C GLY A 150 -9.24 14.58 -9.04
N THR A 151 -8.69 15.52 -8.25
CA THR A 151 -7.26 15.88 -8.34
C THR A 151 -6.36 14.70 -7.98
N LEU A 152 -6.67 13.98 -6.91
CA LEU A 152 -5.89 12.83 -6.45
C LEU A 152 -6.00 11.64 -7.42
N GLU A 153 -7.17 11.34 -7.96
CA GLU A 153 -7.35 10.30 -8.97
C GLU A 153 -6.55 10.60 -10.24
N THR A 154 -6.52 11.86 -10.67
CA THR A 154 -5.73 12.28 -11.82
C THR A 154 -4.23 12.12 -11.55
N ALA A 155 -3.77 12.53 -10.37
CA ALA A 155 -2.37 12.36 -9.95
C ALA A 155 -1.97 10.88 -9.85
N LEU A 156 -2.84 10.03 -9.29
CA LEU A 156 -2.63 8.59 -9.20
C LEU A 156 -2.55 7.94 -10.57
N LYS A 157 -3.46 8.27 -11.50
CA LYS A 157 -3.42 7.75 -12.88
C LYS A 157 -2.11 8.12 -13.58
N ARG A 158 -1.64 9.36 -13.40
CA ARG A 158 -0.36 9.80 -13.97
C ARG A 158 0.82 9.04 -13.36
N ALA A 159 0.87 8.94 -12.04
CA ALA A 159 1.93 8.20 -11.36
C ALA A 159 1.98 6.71 -11.77
N LEU A 160 0.82 6.08 -11.94
CA LEU A 160 0.73 4.70 -12.43
C LEU A 160 1.20 4.58 -13.89
N ALA A 161 0.84 5.52 -14.76
CA ALA A 161 1.31 5.54 -16.15
C ALA A 161 2.85 5.70 -16.23
N ASP A 162 3.42 6.62 -15.45
CA ASP A 162 4.87 6.84 -15.39
C ASP A 162 5.60 5.57 -14.90
N LEU A 163 5.04 4.87 -13.90
CA LEU A 163 5.60 3.62 -13.39
C LEU A 163 5.49 2.46 -14.39
N GLU A 164 4.43 2.41 -15.20
CA GLU A 164 4.29 1.42 -16.28
C GLU A 164 5.29 1.68 -17.42
N GLU A 165 5.63 2.93 -17.72
CA GLU A 165 6.70 3.26 -18.67
C GLU A 165 8.06 2.78 -18.17
N MET A 166 8.34 2.88 -16.86
CA MET A 166 9.58 2.38 -16.25
C MET A 166 9.69 0.84 -16.24
N LYS A 167 8.60 0.11 -16.51
CA LYS A 167 8.61 -1.36 -16.64
C LYS A 167 9.02 -1.83 -18.04
N ARG A 168 8.98 -0.96 -19.07
CA ARG A 168 9.35 -1.29 -20.46
C ARG A 168 10.86 -1.18 -20.68
#